data_AF-A0A7W0GGA4-F1
#
_entry.id   AF-A0A7W0GGA4-F1
#
_cell.length_a   1.000
_cell.length_b   1.000
_cell.length_c   1.000
_cell.angle_alpha   90.00
_cell.angle_beta   90.00
_cell.angle_gamma   90.00
#
_symmetry.space_group_name_H-M   'P 1'
#
loop_
_entity.id
_entity.type
_entity.pdbx_description
1 polymer ?
#
loop_
_entity_poly.entity_id
_entity_poly.type
_entity_poly.pdbx_seq_one_letter_code
_entity_poly.pdbx_strand_id
1 'polypeptide(L)'
;MVRRGQWYLLAVDVDRDDWRTFRLDRVRDTERVPGTYARRDLPAASVQAYLHSDFARPGTRVSLVFATSAQRLADLLPDMDGELVPLDHSSCRYVTQVSSPLWFAATTAVLGVPFEVEEPTALADACRDLAAVLGGAGQVQTERRWASNE
;
A
#
# COMPACT_ATOMS: atom_id res chain seq x y z
N MET A 1 12.80 7.42 14.20
CA MET A 1 11.64 7.89 15.00
C MET A 1 10.89 6.68 15.55
N VAL A 2 10.12 6.83 16.63
CA VAL A 2 9.23 5.77 17.13
C VAL A 2 7.78 6.19 16.91
N ARG A 3 6.99 5.38 16.20
CA ARG A 3 5.54 5.58 16.04
C ARG A 3 4.85 4.27 16.38
N ARG A 4 3.94 4.29 17.36
CA ARG A 4 3.24 3.09 17.89
C ARG A 4 4.21 1.93 18.26
N GLY A 5 5.35 2.25 18.86
CA GLY A 5 6.35 1.27 19.28
C GLY A 5 7.28 0.74 18.17
N GLN A 6 7.10 1.18 16.92
CA GLN A 6 7.93 0.76 15.79
C GLN A 6 8.93 1.85 15.40
N TRP A 7 10.14 1.43 15.02
CA TRP A 7 11.20 2.31 14.55
C TRP A 7 11.09 2.59 13.06
N TYR A 8 11.12 3.87 12.69
CA TYR A 8 11.12 4.32 11.30
C TYR A 8 12.36 5.18 11.00
N LEU A 9 12.89 5.01 9.78
CA LEU A 9 13.94 5.81 9.16
C LEU A 9 13.32 6.80 8.19
N LEU A 10 13.61 8.10 8.32
CA LEU A 10 13.31 9.10 7.30
C LEU A 10 14.54 9.25 6.40
N ALA A 11 14.41 8.94 5.12
CA ALA A 11 15.51 8.99 4.16
C ALA A 11 15.01 9.38 2.77
N VAL A 12 15.92 9.78 1.91
CA VAL A 12 15.64 9.99 0.48
C VAL A 12 15.69 8.65 -0.22
N ASP A 13 14.62 8.33 -0.93
CA ASP A 13 14.58 7.24 -1.90
C ASP A 13 15.26 7.72 -3.18
N VAL A 14 16.44 7.17 -3.48
CA VAL A 14 17.26 7.61 -4.63
C VAL A 14 16.64 7.24 -5.97
N ASP A 15 15.83 6.18 -6.03
CA ASP A 15 15.16 5.75 -7.26
C ASP A 15 13.96 6.64 -7.59
N ARG A 16 13.35 7.21 -6.54
CA ARG A 16 12.16 8.08 -6.64
C ARG A 16 12.46 9.56 -6.49
N ASP A 17 13.70 9.91 -6.17
CA ASP A 17 14.19 11.28 -5.88
C ASP A 17 13.29 12.05 -4.91
N ASP A 18 12.85 11.39 -3.84
CA ASP A 18 11.89 11.97 -2.88
C ASP A 18 12.14 11.50 -1.44
N TRP A 19 11.71 12.30 -0.46
CA TRP A 19 11.78 11.96 0.96
C TRP A 19 10.71 10.93 1.35
N ARG A 20 11.09 9.90 2.11
CA ARG A 20 10.20 8.81 2.53
C ARG A 20 10.53 8.26 3.91
N THR A 21 9.53 7.67 4.55
CA THR A 21 9.69 6.92 5.80
C THR A 21 9.73 5.41 5.57
N PHE A 22 10.79 4.74 6.03
CA PHE A 22 11.01 3.30 5.95
C PHE A 22 10.88 2.67 7.34
N ARG A 23 10.23 1.52 7.42
CA ARG A 23 10.15 0.73 8.66
C ARG A 23 11.47 0.01 8.89
N LEU A 24 12.12 0.28 10.01
CA LEU A 24 13.45 -0.26 10.31
C LEU A 24 13.41 -1.78 10.49
N ASP A 25 12.31 -2.30 11.04
CA ASP A 25 12.08 -3.74 11.22
C ASP A 25 11.87 -4.51 9.89
N ARG A 26 11.67 -3.80 8.77
CA ARG A 26 11.55 -4.38 7.42
C ARG A 26 12.84 -4.30 6.60
N VAL A 27 13.88 -3.65 7.11
CA VAL A 27 15.20 -3.61 6.47
C VAL A 27 15.87 -4.96 6.71
N ARG A 28 16.12 -5.71 5.63
CA ARG A 28 16.69 -7.06 5.69
C ARG A 28 18.19 -7.09 5.46
N ASP A 29 18.71 -6.12 4.71
CA ASP A 29 20.11 -6.01 4.37
C ASP A 29 20.48 -4.53 4.18
N THR A 30 21.76 -4.22 4.38
CA THR A 30 22.31 -2.88 4.20
C THR A 30 23.70 -2.99 3.59
N GLU A 31 23.88 -2.36 2.43
CA GLU A 31 25.17 -2.27 1.77
C GLU A 31 25.62 -0.81 1.69
N ARG A 32 26.93 -0.57 1.82
CA ARG A 32 27.51 0.73 1.57
C ARG A 32 27.79 0.89 0.08
N VAL A 33 27.00 1.73 -0.58
CA VAL A 33 27.21 2.05 -2.00
C VAL A 33 28.39 3.02 -2.16
N PRO A 34 29.35 2.76 -3.09
CA PRO A 34 30.42 3.70 -3.42
C PRO A 34 29.85 5.00 -4.00
N GLY A 35 30.37 6.14 -3.55
CA GLY A 35 29.98 7.46 -4.06
C GLY A 35 29.82 8.51 -2.96
N THR A 36 29.40 9.70 -3.37
CA THR A 36 29.12 10.82 -2.46
C THR A 36 27.64 11.12 -2.46
N TYR A 37 27.04 11.24 -1.29
CA TYR A 37 25.65 11.68 -1.15
C TYR A 37 25.60 13.20 -1.01
N ALA A 38 24.92 13.87 -1.95
CA ALA A 38 24.57 15.28 -1.79
C ALA A 38 23.43 15.39 -0.77
N ARG A 39 23.68 16.09 0.33
CA ARG A 39 22.66 16.34 1.35
C ARG A 39 21.52 17.12 0.73
N ARG A 40 20.34 16.51 0.65
CA ARG A 40 19.11 17.21 0.27
C ARG A 40 18.54 17.89 1.51
N ASP A 41 17.93 19.05 1.31
CA ASP A 41 17.17 19.70 2.36
C ASP A 41 15.83 19.00 2.53
N LEU A 42 15.41 18.86 3.79
CA LEU A 42 14.09 18.38 4.11
C LEU A 42 13.07 19.45 3.67
N PRO A 43 11.97 19.10 2.98
CA PRO A 43 10.95 20.07 2.56
C PRO A 43 10.04 20.46 3.74
N ALA A 44 10.63 20.68 4.92
CA ALA A 44 9.97 21.13 6.13
C ALA A 44 11.00 21.75 7.09
N ALA A 45 10.54 22.63 7.97
CA ALA A 45 11.38 23.30 8.96
C ALA A 45 11.99 22.34 10.01
N SER A 46 11.45 21.12 10.15
CA SER A 46 11.99 20.08 11.03
C SER A 46 11.48 18.70 10.62
N VAL A 47 12.14 17.64 11.12
CA VAL A 47 11.67 16.25 10.96
C VAL A 47 10.27 16.09 11.52
N GLN A 48 9.99 16.69 12.68
CA GLN A 48 8.66 16.71 13.29
C GLN A 48 7.65 17.37 12.36
N ALA A 49 7.95 18.54 11.81
CA ALA A 49 7.06 19.23 10.87
C ALA A 49 6.83 18.42 9.57
N TYR A 50 7.85 17.74 9.06
CA TYR A 50 7.71 16.85 7.90
C TYR A 50 6.76 15.69 8.19
N LEU A 51 6.91 15.05 9.35
CA LEU A 51 6.05 13.94 9.81
C LEU A 51 4.59 14.35 10.08
N HIS A 52 4.35 15.63 10.32
CA HIS A 52 3.02 16.19 10.48
C HIS A 52 2.44 16.77 9.17
N SER A 53 3.18 16.73 8.05
CA SER A 53 2.77 17.31 6.76
C SER A 53 2.22 16.28 5.77
N ASP A 54 1.51 16.74 4.73
CA ASP A 54 1.04 15.92 3.60
C ASP A 54 2.15 15.21 2.82
N PHE A 55 3.45 15.46 3.07
CA PHE A 55 4.55 14.68 2.50
C PHE A 55 4.92 13.46 3.35
N ALA A 56 4.54 13.46 4.63
CA ALA A 56 4.24 12.26 5.39
C ALA A 56 2.75 11.92 5.20
N ARG A 57 2.31 11.68 3.96
CA ARG A 57 0.88 11.68 3.60
C ARG A 57 0.03 11.02 4.68
N PRO A 58 -0.88 11.76 5.35
CA PRO A 58 -1.94 11.10 6.09
C PRO A 58 -2.62 10.17 5.08
N GLY A 59 -2.84 8.91 5.48
CA GLY A 59 -3.54 7.99 4.60
C GLY A 59 -4.86 8.62 4.15
N THR A 60 -5.33 8.27 2.96
CA THR A 60 -6.68 8.57 2.55
C THR A 60 -7.60 7.59 3.28
N ARG A 61 -8.66 8.12 3.90
CA ARG A 61 -9.69 7.28 4.52
C ARG A 61 -10.32 6.42 3.43
N VAL A 62 -10.39 5.11 3.66
CA VAL A 62 -11.11 4.17 2.80
C VAL A 62 -12.16 3.45 3.62
N SER A 63 -13.28 3.11 2.98
CA SER A 63 -14.34 2.27 3.54
C SER A 63 -14.69 1.19 2.53
N LEU A 64 -14.73 -0.06 2.99
CA LEU A 64 -15.10 -1.22 2.19
C LEU A 64 -16.04 -2.12 2.97
N VAL A 65 -16.91 -2.82 2.25
CA VAL A 65 -17.72 -3.90 2.80
C VAL A 65 -17.18 -5.22 2.27
N PHE A 66 -16.75 -6.10 3.17
CA PHE A 66 -16.34 -7.46 2.83
C PHE A 66 -17.52 -8.42 2.98
N ALA A 67 -17.68 -9.33 2.01
CA ALA A 67 -18.62 -10.44 2.05
C ALA A 67 -18.09 -11.57 2.96
N THR A 68 -17.71 -11.23 4.19
CA THR A 68 -17.32 -12.17 5.22
C THR A 68 -17.61 -11.62 6.62
N SER A 69 -17.66 -12.49 7.63
CA SER A 69 -17.86 -12.06 9.01
C SER A 69 -16.65 -11.28 9.53
N ALA A 70 -16.89 -10.36 10.46
CA ALA A 70 -15.81 -9.58 11.07
C ALA A 70 -14.74 -10.48 11.72
N GLN A 71 -15.15 -11.57 12.37
CA GLN A 71 -14.21 -12.53 12.98
C GLN A 71 -13.30 -13.15 11.92
N ARG A 72 -13.87 -13.62 10.81
CA ARG A 72 -13.10 -14.24 9.74
C ARG A 72 -12.17 -13.24 9.06
N LEU A 73 -12.60 -11.99 8.87
CA LEU A 73 -11.74 -10.96 8.30
C LEU A 73 -10.57 -10.64 9.24
N ALA A 74 -10.80 -10.57 10.55
CA ALA A 74 -9.75 -10.36 11.54
C ALA A 74 -8.71 -11.51 11.55
N ASP A 75 -9.15 -12.76 11.36
CA ASP A 75 -8.24 -13.91 11.25
C ASP A 75 -7.37 -13.86 9.98
N LEU A 76 -7.90 -13.29 8.89
CA LEU A 76 -7.17 -13.11 7.62
C LEU A 76 -6.23 -11.90 7.64
N LEU A 77 -6.47 -10.94 8.53
CA LEU A 77 -5.72 -9.70 8.68
C LEU A 77 -5.32 -9.51 10.16
N PRO A 78 -4.34 -10.25 10.68
CA PRO A 78 -3.97 -10.17 12.11
C PRO A 78 -3.42 -8.80 12.54
N ASP A 79 -2.92 -7.99 11.60
CA ASP A 79 -2.35 -6.65 11.84
C ASP A 79 -3.27 -5.52 11.30
N MET A 80 -4.54 -5.52 11.70
CA MET A 80 -5.53 -4.52 11.25
C MET A 80 -5.22 -3.12 11.78
N ASP A 81 -4.73 -2.24 10.90
CA ASP A 81 -4.58 -0.80 11.16
C ASP A 81 -5.88 -0.02 10.80
N GLY A 82 -7.05 -0.50 11.24
CA GLY A 82 -8.35 0.11 10.93
C GLY A 82 -9.50 -0.35 11.83
N GLU A 83 -10.66 0.27 11.64
CA GLU A 83 -11.90 -0.03 12.35
C GLU A 83 -12.69 -1.09 11.59
N LEU A 84 -13.08 -2.16 12.28
CA LEU A 84 -13.89 -3.24 11.74
C LEU A 84 -15.26 -3.26 12.43
N VAL A 85 -16.32 -3.05 11.65
CA VAL A 85 -17.69 -2.99 12.13
C VAL A 85 -18.49 -4.15 11.52
N PRO A 86 -18.99 -5.10 12.33
CA PRO A 86 -19.92 -6.12 11.84
C PRO A 86 -21.20 -5.47 11.30
N LEU A 87 -21.61 -5.83 10.09
CA LEU A 87 -22.90 -5.42 9.53
C LEU A 87 -23.95 -6.52 9.75
N ASP A 88 -23.56 -7.76 9.53
CA ASP A 88 -24.34 -8.96 9.85
C ASP A 88 -23.43 -10.19 10.12
N HIS A 89 -24.00 -11.40 10.09
CA HIS A 89 -23.30 -12.66 10.35
C HIS A 89 -22.32 -13.08 9.24
N SER A 90 -22.42 -12.47 8.07
CA SER A 90 -21.74 -12.80 6.82
C SER A 90 -21.11 -11.60 6.11
N SER A 91 -21.28 -10.38 6.64
CA SER A 91 -20.69 -9.16 6.09
C SER A 91 -20.16 -8.22 7.18
N CYS A 92 -19.11 -7.47 6.85
CA CYS A 92 -18.52 -6.48 7.74
C CYS A 92 -17.96 -5.29 6.96
N ARG A 93 -17.97 -4.11 7.58
CA ARG A 93 -17.36 -2.90 7.06
C ARG A 93 -15.96 -2.74 7.66
N TYR A 94 -14.97 -2.50 6.81
CA TYR A 94 -13.63 -2.15 7.22
C TYR A 94 -13.28 -0.73 6.79
N VAL A 95 -12.82 0.06 7.75
CA VAL A 95 -12.44 1.46 7.56
C VAL A 95 -10.99 1.66 7.99
N THR A 96 -10.15 2.16 7.09
CA THR A 96 -8.73 2.39 7.39
C THR A 96 -8.19 3.62 6.65
N GLN A 97 -6.90 3.90 6.84
CA GLN A 97 -6.17 4.98 6.22
C GLN A 97 -5.10 4.37 5.32
N VAL A 98 -5.16 4.64 4.00
CA VAL A 98 -4.23 4.06 3.02
C VAL A 98 -3.40 5.13 2.33
N SER A 99 -2.10 4.91 2.20
CA SER A 99 -1.21 5.83 1.47
C SER A 99 -1.12 5.49 -0.03
N SER A 100 -1.58 4.31 -0.44
CA SER A 100 -1.59 3.85 -1.83
C SER A 100 -2.84 3.00 -2.12
N PRO A 101 -3.80 3.50 -2.92
CA PRO A 101 -4.99 2.74 -3.30
C PRO A 101 -4.67 1.46 -4.08
N LEU A 102 -3.70 1.48 -5.00
CA LEU A 102 -3.31 0.31 -5.80
C LEU A 102 -2.68 -0.80 -4.94
N TRP A 103 -1.76 -0.45 -4.03
CA TRP A 103 -1.18 -1.44 -3.12
C TRP A 103 -2.25 -2.07 -2.22
N PHE A 104 -3.19 -1.24 -1.73
CA PHE A 104 -4.27 -1.72 -0.88
C PHE A 104 -5.24 -2.63 -1.65
N ALA A 105 -5.64 -2.25 -2.87
CA ALA A 105 -6.46 -3.08 -3.77
C ALA A 105 -5.80 -4.44 -4.07
N ALA A 106 -4.48 -4.47 -4.31
CA ALA A 106 -3.75 -5.71 -4.51
C ALA A 106 -3.72 -6.58 -3.24
N THR A 107 -3.52 -5.96 -2.08
CA THR A 107 -3.50 -6.66 -0.79
C THR A 107 -4.87 -7.25 -0.46
N THR A 108 -5.96 -6.52 -0.68
CA THR A 108 -7.32 -7.02 -0.44
C THR A 108 -7.72 -8.11 -1.45
N ALA A 109 -7.28 -8.01 -2.70
CA ALA A 109 -7.52 -9.06 -3.71
C ALA A 109 -6.87 -10.40 -3.31
N VAL A 110 -5.68 -10.39 -2.71
CA VAL A 110 -4.98 -11.60 -2.23
C VAL A 110 -5.75 -12.33 -1.13
N LEU A 111 -6.62 -11.65 -0.37
CA LEU A 111 -7.45 -12.29 0.65
C LEU A 111 -8.46 -13.27 0.03
N GLY A 112 -8.78 -13.13 -1.25
CA GLY A 112 -9.76 -13.98 -1.95
C GLY A 112 -11.19 -13.82 -1.41
N VAL A 113 -11.45 -12.77 -0.63
CA VAL A 113 -12.78 -12.44 -0.10
C VAL A 113 -13.39 -11.35 -0.97
N PRO A 114 -14.59 -11.54 -1.53
CA PRO A 114 -15.29 -10.49 -2.26
C PRO A 114 -15.51 -9.25 -1.38
N PHE A 115 -15.33 -8.07 -1.95
CA PHE A 115 -15.53 -6.81 -1.25
C PHE A 115 -16.06 -5.72 -2.20
N GLU A 116 -16.72 -4.73 -1.62
CA GLU A 116 -17.22 -3.54 -2.29
C GLU A 116 -16.54 -2.30 -1.70
N VAL A 117 -16.11 -1.38 -2.56
CA VAL A 117 -15.54 -0.09 -2.14
C VAL A 117 -16.68 0.91 -1.97
N GLU A 118 -16.85 1.45 -0.77
CA GLU A 118 -17.81 2.53 -0.51
C GLU A 118 -17.18 3.90 -0.82
N GLU A 119 -15.93 4.12 -0.38
CA GLU A 119 -15.16 5.34 -0.63
C GLU A 119 -13.64 5.10 -0.44
N PRO A 120 -12.77 5.89 -1.09
CA PRO A 120 -13.04 6.85 -2.15
C PRO A 120 -13.10 6.15 -3.52
N THR A 121 -13.62 6.83 -4.54
CA THR A 121 -13.66 6.32 -5.93
C THR A 121 -12.28 5.95 -6.46
N ALA A 122 -11.22 6.63 -6.00
CA ALA A 122 -9.83 6.33 -6.36
C ALA A 122 -9.41 4.89 -6.00
N LEU A 123 -9.99 4.29 -4.94
CA LEU A 123 -9.74 2.89 -4.63
C LEU A 123 -10.49 1.95 -5.59
N ALA A 124 -11.71 2.30 -5.98
CA ALA A 124 -12.46 1.55 -6.98
C ALA A 124 -11.79 1.62 -8.37
N ASP A 125 -11.23 2.77 -8.74
CA ASP A 125 -10.40 2.93 -9.95
C ASP A 125 -9.19 2.00 -9.90
N ALA A 126 -8.45 2.00 -8.78
CA ALA A 126 -7.29 1.15 -8.61
C ALA A 126 -7.61 -0.36 -8.69
N CYS A 127 -8.77 -0.78 -8.18
CA CYS A 127 -9.25 -2.16 -8.35
C CYS A 127 -9.49 -2.51 -9.82
N ARG A 128 -10.08 -1.60 -10.61
CA ARG A 128 -10.31 -1.81 -12.05
C ARG A 128 -9.00 -1.90 -12.83
N ASP A 129 -8.06 -1.01 -12.55
CA ASP A 129 -6.75 -1.01 -13.20
C ASP A 129 -5.99 -2.32 -12.91
N LEU A 130 -6.00 -2.76 -11.65
CA LEU A 130 -5.39 -4.03 -11.25
C LEU A 130 -6.06 -5.22 -11.96
N ALA A 131 -7.39 -5.24 -12.02
CA ALA A 131 -8.11 -6.31 -12.71
C ALA A 131 -7.79 -6.34 -14.21
N ALA A 132 -7.64 -5.19 -14.87
CA ALA A 132 -7.26 -5.11 -16.27
C ALA A 132 -5.85 -5.66 -16.50
N VAL A 133 -4.88 -5.32 -15.64
CA VAL A 133 -3.50 -5.84 -15.70
C VAL A 133 -3.49 -7.36 -15.52
N LEU A 134 -4.13 -7.87 -14.47
CA LEU A 134 -4.18 -9.30 -14.17
C LEU A 134 -4.95 -10.08 -15.24
N GLY A 135 -6.07 -9.54 -15.73
CA GLY A 135 -6.85 -10.12 -16.81
C GLY A 135 -6.07 -10.23 -18.11
N GLY A 136 -5.28 -9.20 -18.45
CA GLY A 136 -4.38 -9.22 -19.60
C GLY A 136 -3.24 -10.24 -19.43
N ALA A 137 -2.63 -10.33 -18.25
CA ALA A 137 -1.57 -11.31 -17.96
C ALA A 137 -2.07 -12.76 -17.90
N GLY A 138 -3.33 -12.97 -17.48
CA GLY A 138 -3.96 -14.29 -17.42
C GLY A 138 -4.33 -14.89 -18.78
N GLN A 139 -4.26 -14.10 -19.86
CA GLN A 139 -4.33 -14.62 -21.22
C GLN A 139 -3.05 -15.40 -21.51
N VAL A 140 -3.12 -16.74 -21.50
CA VAL A 140 -2.00 -17.59 -21.88
C VAL A 140 -1.65 -17.28 -23.34
N GLN A 141 -0.53 -16.58 -23.57
CA GLN A 141 -0.01 -16.39 -24.91
C GLN A 141 0.45 -17.75 -25.45
N THR A 142 -0.29 -18.30 -26.41
CA THR A 142 0.10 -19.50 -27.15
C THR A 142 1.24 -19.25 -28.13
N GLU A 143 1.59 -17.99 -28.43
CA GLU A 143 2.74 -17.65 -29.28
C GLU A 143 3.46 -16.38 -28.78
N ARG A 144 4.68 -16.54 -28.25
CA ARG A 144 5.62 -15.42 -28.14
C ARG A 144 6.21 -15.16 -29.54
N ARG A 145 5.66 -14.19 -30.26
CA ARG A 145 6.15 -13.81 -31.60
C ARG A 145 7.37 -12.88 -31.49
N TRP A 146 8.54 -13.45 -31.18
CA TRP A 146 9.88 -12.88 -31.43
C TRP A 146 10.78 -14.09 -31.75
N ALA A 147 11.46 -14.25 -32.88
CA ALA A 147 11.94 -13.30 -33.88
C ALA A 147 12.10 -14.01 -35.24
N SER A 148 11.83 -13.30 -36.32
CA SER A 148 12.55 -13.48 -37.58
C SER A 148 12.64 -12.13 -38.25
N ASN A 149 13.79 -11.49 -38.05
CA ASN A 149 14.30 -10.46 -38.93
C ASN A 149 15.75 -10.86 -39.20
N GLU A 150 15.91 -11.83 -40.10
CA GLU A 150 17.12 -11.98 -40.93
C GLU A 150 16.85 -11.29 -42.27
#